data_AF-A0A8S3TAX5-F1
#
_entry.id   AF-A0A8S3TAX5-F1
#
_cell.length_a   1.000
_cell.length_b   1.000
_cell.length_c   1.000
_cell.angle_alpha   90.00
_cell.angle_beta   90.00
_cell.angle_gamma   90.00
#
_symmetry.space_group_name_H-M   'P 1'
#
loop_
_entity.id
_entity.type
_entity.pdbx_description
1 polymer ?
#
loop_
_entity_poly.entity_id
_entity_poly.type
_entity_poly.pdbx_seq_one_letter_code
_entity_poly.pdbx_strand_id
1 'polypeptide(L)'
;MPSHMRAALKSISLRASHKGTPRDQYKMTDKTDGNNYRSAQGYNDNIANPCRDGLYAFVDTVIRTVVEAHKDIQPLTLFHFGGDKIPKPALQAMKCKDNKTDLMQLFIQRFFQKKQFTNVSFGAWEDSFLKPDKTPYTIESMGNIAQENRSVYAFVYQEENKALFKLANSGYKVINSPDSLYHFDHPYNKDTDERGSKWATEFINTKMVFAFDPLQGKDGYGELKKPKNIVGVQAHMWTGLVQTTDQLEYMMFPRLIAFAERAWHHAASWHETNNVTDMERDWIEFINHLVYKEFPKLDKLNVHYRIPPPGAIIKDGKLHVNTYYPGMTIEYSVNNPGQTKQWYKVTGDETLSEPIILRTLSTDGKRHSKEIELDRSIW
;
A
#
# COMPACT_ATOMS: atom_id res chain seq x y z
N MET A 1 1.18 15.97 3.50
CA MET A 1 1.26 17.24 4.23
C MET A 1 0.18 17.30 5.30
N PRO A 2 0.41 17.96 6.45
CA PRO A 2 1.64 18.68 6.81
C PRO A 2 2.80 17.79 7.27
N SER A 3 2.57 16.52 7.61
CA SER A 3 3.65 15.54 7.85
C SER A 3 4.25 15.00 6.55
N HIS A 4 5.36 14.27 6.68
CA HIS A 4 6.15 13.69 5.60
C HIS A 4 6.70 14.71 4.59
N MET A 5 6.95 15.95 5.04
CA MET A 5 7.39 17.07 4.20
C MET A 5 8.89 17.37 4.27
N ARG A 6 9.71 16.49 4.86
CA ARG A 6 11.14 16.76 5.12
C ARG A 6 11.91 17.26 3.90
N ALA A 7 11.72 16.61 2.74
CA ALA A 7 12.37 17.01 1.50
C ALA A 7 12.01 18.45 1.09
N ALA A 8 10.72 18.80 1.14
CA ALA A 8 10.24 20.15 0.86
C ALA A 8 10.79 21.17 1.87
N LEU A 9 10.75 20.85 3.16
CA LEU A 9 11.24 21.73 4.23
C LEU A 9 12.73 22.04 4.09
N LYS A 10 13.56 21.03 3.80
CA LYS A 10 15.00 21.22 3.56
C LYS A 10 15.26 22.01 2.29
N SER A 11 14.54 21.71 1.22
CA SER A 11 14.69 22.42 -0.07
C SER A 11 14.32 23.89 0.04
N ILE A 12 13.23 24.22 0.74
CA ILE A 12 12.82 25.61 0.95
C ILE A 12 13.76 26.34 1.91
N SER A 13 14.28 25.66 2.94
CA SER A 13 15.30 26.25 3.82
C SER A 13 16.58 26.60 3.04
N LEU A 14 17.02 25.71 2.14
CA LEU A 14 18.15 25.98 1.26
C LEU A 14 17.83 27.09 0.25
N ARG A 15 16.64 27.13 -0.33
CA ARG A 15 16.21 28.24 -1.20
C ARG A 15 16.34 29.58 -0.47
N ALA A 16 15.84 29.68 0.76
CA ALA A 16 15.87 30.91 1.54
C ALA A 16 17.29 31.39 1.94
N SER A 17 18.31 30.51 1.88
CA SER A 17 19.70 30.91 2.13
C SER A 17 20.35 31.60 0.92
N HIS A 18 19.79 31.48 -0.28
CA HIS A 18 20.34 32.10 -1.48
C HIS A 18 20.08 33.61 -1.50
N LYS A 19 21.07 34.39 -1.98
CA LYS A 19 20.94 35.85 -2.13
C LYS A 19 19.86 36.17 -3.17
N GLY A 20 19.02 37.15 -2.87
CA GLY A 20 17.96 37.63 -3.79
C GLY A 20 16.63 36.87 -3.72
N THR A 21 16.52 35.78 -2.95
CA THR A 21 15.23 35.10 -2.75
C THR A 21 14.44 35.71 -1.59
N PRO A 22 13.12 35.95 -1.74
CA PRO A 22 12.27 36.33 -0.62
C PRO A 22 12.26 35.21 0.44
N ARG A 23 12.87 35.47 1.60
CA ARG A 23 13.11 34.45 2.64
C ARG A 23 11.84 33.91 3.28
N ASP A 24 10.80 34.74 3.38
CA ASP A 24 9.59 34.39 4.13
C ASP A 24 8.44 33.86 3.27
N GLN A 25 8.51 34.00 1.94
CA GLN A 25 7.40 33.64 1.02
C GLN A 25 6.89 32.21 1.23
N TYR A 26 7.80 31.27 1.46
CA TYR A 26 7.49 29.85 1.66
C TYR A 26 7.96 29.35 3.03
N LYS A 27 8.11 30.22 4.03
CA LYS A 27 8.53 29.77 5.36
C LYS A 27 7.43 28.91 6.00
N MET A 28 7.69 27.60 6.11
CA MET A 28 6.71 26.62 6.57
C MET A 28 6.90 26.18 8.03
N THR A 29 7.99 26.54 8.69
CA THR A 29 8.33 26.08 10.05
C THR A 29 8.93 27.20 10.90
N ASP A 30 8.90 26.98 12.21
CA ASP A 30 9.65 27.71 13.22
C ASP A 30 10.80 26.90 13.80
N LYS A 31 11.76 27.63 14.37
CA LYS A 31 12.94 27.03 15.02
C LYS A 31 12.57 26.06 16.14
N THR A 32 11.44 26.26 16.81
CA THR A 32 11.02 25.49 17.99
C THR A 32 10.10 24.32 17.66
N ASP A 33 9.57 24.22 16.44
CA ASP A 33 8.56 23.21 16.09
C ASP A 33 9.10 21.78 16.25
N GLY A 34 10.39 21.57 15.99
CA GLY A 34 11.05 20.25 16.02
C GLY A 34 11.57 19.79 17.39
N ASN A 35 11.37 20.56 18.46
CA ASN A 35 12.06 20.29 19.72
C ASN A 35 11.51 19.06 20.46
N ASN A 36 10.23 18.75 20.30
CA ASN A 36 9.52 17.84 21.21
C ASN A 36 8.79 16.69 20.49
N TYR A 37 9.22 16.30 19.29
CA TYR A 37 8.63 15.14 18.61
C TYR A 37 9.65 14.29 17.84
N ARG A 38 9.22 13.06 17.56
CA ARG A 38 9.78 12.17 16.54
C ARG A 38 8.62 11.64 15.71
N SER A 39 8.77 11.66 14.40
CA SER A 39 7.83 11.05 13.46
C SER A 39 8.00 9.52 13.45
N ALA A 40 7.10 8.83 12.75
CA ALA A 40 7.17 7.38 12.59
C ALA A 40 8.52 6.89 12.02
N GLN A 41 9.19 7.71 11.20
CA GLN A 41 10.52 7.40 10.63
C GLN A 41 11.68 8.01 11.44
N GLY A 42 11.43 8.51 12.64
CA GLY A 42 12.47 9.02 13.54
C GLY A 42 12.94 10.46 13.26
N TYR A 43 12.30 11.20 12.35
CA TYR A 43 12.63 12.61 12.10
C TYR A 43 11.93 13.55 13.08
N ASN A 44 12.57 14.69 13.37
CA ASN A 44 12.00 15.80 14.14
C ASN A 44 11.86 17.10 13.32
N ASP A 45 12.05 16.99 12.01
CA ASP A 45 12.10 18.10 11.06
C ASP A 45 11.32 17.80 9.77
N ASN A 46 10.28 16.96 9.86
CA ASN A 46 9.50 16.49 8.71
C ASN A 46 8.05 16.99 8.66
N ILE A 47 7.65 17.88 9.56
CA ILE A 47 6.27 18.39 9.66
C ILE A 47 6.27 19.91 9.46
N ALA A 48 5.48 20.36 8.49
CA ALA A 48 5.22 21.79 8.29
C ALA A 48 4.23 22.31 9.32
N ASN A 49 4.34 23.58 9.69
CA ASN A 49 3.52 24.21 10.71
C ASN A 49 2.22 24.78 10.11
N PRO A 50 1.03 24.25 10.47
CA PRO A 50 -0.27 24.75 9.97
C PRO A 50 -0.57 26.22 10.30
N CYS A 51 0.15 26.82 11.23
CA CYS A 51 0.01 28.23 11.59
C CYS A 51 0.67 29.16 10.57
N ARG A 52 1.60 28.65 9.73
CA ARG A 52 2.45 29.48 8.87
C ARG A 52 1.83 29.74 7.50
N ASP A 53 1.71 31.01 7.13
CA ASP A 53 1.19 31.42 5.80
C ASP A 53 2.04 30.87 4.64
N GLY A 54 3.35 30.74 4.86
CA GLY A 54 4.28 30.19 3.87
C GLY A 54 3.98 28.73 3.51
N LEU A 55 3.37 27.93 4.40
CA LEU A 55 2.87 26.60 4.06
C LEU A 55 1.80 26.69 2.98
N TYR A 56 0.79 27.55 3.16
CA TYR A 56 -0.30 27.67 2.20
C TYR A 56 0.15 28.31 0.90
N ALA A 57 1.10 29.24 0.92
CA ALA A 57 1.72 29.76 -0.30
C ALA A 57 2.48 28.66 -1.07
N PHE A 58 3.19 27.79 -0.36
CA PHE A 58 3.89 26.65 -0.96
C PHE A 58 2.90 25.66 -1.57
N VAL A 59 1.88 25.26 -0.81
CA VAL A 59 0.81 24.36 -1.26
C VAL A 59 0.08 24.91 -2.47
N ASP A 60 -0.25 26.20 -2.47
CA ASP A 60 -0.85 26.92 -3.59
C ASP A 60 -0.03 26.77 -4.86
N THR A 61 1.27 27.05 -4.76
CA THR A 61 2.21 26.98 -5.88
C THR A 61 2.30 25.55 -6.41
N VAL A 62 2.44 24.56 -5.53
CA VAL A 62 2.56 23.14 -5.92
C VAL A 62 1.30 22.67 -6.62
N ILE A 63 0.12 22.88 -6.03
CA ILE A 63 -1.14 22.39 -6.60
C ILE A 63 -1.39 23.05 -7.96
N ARG A 64 -1.22 24.37 -8.08
CA ARG A 64 -1.38 25.08 -9.36
C ARG A 64 -0.44 24.54 -10.43
N THR A 65 0.81 24.26 -10.06
CA THR A 65 1.80 23.70 -11.00
C THR A 65 1.39 22.31 -11.47
N VAL A 66 0.91 21.45 -10.57
CA VAL A 66 0.45 20.10 -10.92
C VAL A 66 -0.83 20.16 -11.77
N VAL A 67 -1.80 21.00 -11.42
CA VAL A 67 -3.03 21.19 -12.21
C VAL A 67 -2.70 21.68 -13.62
N GLU A 68 -1.84 22.69 -13.75
CA GLU A 68 -1.44 23.21 -15.06
C GLU A 68 -0.69 22.14 -15.87
N ALA A 69 0.21 21.37 -15.26
CA ALA A 69 0.92 20.28 -15.94
C ALA A 69 -0.02 19.19 -16.48
N HIS A 70 -1.19 19.01 -15.88
CA HIS A 70 -2.18 18.02 -16.28
C HIS A 70 -3.22 18.54 -17.30
N LYS A 71 -3.37 19.86 -17.40
CA LYS A 71 -4.49 20.53 -18.09
C LYS A 71 -4.72 20.04 -19.52
N ASP A 72 -3.65 19.88 -20.30
CA ASP A 72 -3.73 19.55 -21.72
C ASP A 72 -3.46 18.06 -22.04
N ILE A 73 -3.23 17.22 -21.01
CA ILE A 73 -2.94 15.78 -21.15
C ILE A 73 -4.10 14.95 -20.59
N GLN A 74 -4.33 15.07 -19.29
CA GLN A 74 -5.41 14.42 -18.56
C GLN A 74 -5.73 15.32 -17.37
N PRO A 75 -6.79 16.14 -17.48
CA PRO A 75 -7.15 17.10 -16.44
C PRO A 75 -7.22 16.44 -15.06
N LEU A 76 -6.55 17.06 -14.08
CA LEU A 76 -6.51 16.55 -12.72
C LEU A 76 -7.89 16.66 -12.07
N THR A 77 -8.48 15.55 -11.67
CA THR A 77 -9.81 15.51 -11.00
C THR A 77 -9.73 15.27 -9.50
N LEU A 78 -8.62 14.70 -9.02
CA LEU A 78 -8.37 14.38 -7.61
C LEU A 78 -6.93 14.74 -7.23
N PHE A 79 -6.76 15.60 -6.22
CA PHE A 79 -5.46 15.88 -5.62
C PHE A 79 -5.35 15.23 -4.23
N HIS A 80 -4.40 14.29 -4.06
CA HIS A 80 -4.15 13.65 -2.78
C HIS A 80 -3.10 14.42 -1.97
N PHE A 81 -3.47 15.01 -0.83
CA PHE A 81 -2.53 15.80 -0.01
C PHE A 81 -1.77 15.00 1.06
N GLY A 82 -2.07 13.71 1.23
CA GLY A 82 -1.42 12.85 2.23
C GLY A 82 -2.10 12.98 3.60
N GLY A 83 -1.39 13.48 4.61
CA GLY A 83 -1.97 13.84 5.92
C GLY A 83 -1.88 12.74 6.99
N ASP A 84 -1.06 11.73 6.74
CA ASP A 84 -0.80 10.60 7.62
C ASP A 84 0.24 10.89 8.71
N LYS A 85 0.17 10.09 9.78
CA LYS A 85 1.19 9.92 10.83
C LYS A 85 1.74 11.22 11.42
N ILE A 86 0.87 12.16 11.77
CA ILE A 86 1.25 13.36 12.52
C ILE A 86 1.31 13.02 14.02
N PRO A 87 2.49 13.07 14.67
CA PRO A 87 2.58 12.83 16.11
C PRO A 87 1.87 13.94 16.90
N LYS A 88 1.04 13.58 17.88
CA LYS A 88 0.35 14.55 18.76
C LYS A 88 1.31 15.59 19.37
N PRO A 89 2.52 15.23 19.87
CA PRO A 89 3.45 16.22 20.42
C PRO A 89 3.93 17.26 19.39
N ALA A 90 3.99 16.91 18.10
CA ALA A 90 4.38 17.83 17.05
C ALA A 90 3.37 18.98 16.92
N LEU A 91 2.07 18.64 16.93
CA LEU A 91 1.02 19.64 16.87
C LEU A 91 1.00 20.50 18.14
N GLN A 92 1.22 19.92 19.32
CA GLN A 92 1.28 20.67 20.57
C GLN A 92 2.47 21.65 20.64
N ALA A 93 3.58 21.34 19.98
CA ALA A 93 4.76 22.21 19.94
C ALA A 93 4.55 23.46 19.07
N MET A 94 3.64 23.40 18.10
CA MET A 94 3.37 24.48 17.15
C MET A 94 2.40 25.50 17.78
N LYS A 95 2.86 26.74 17.96
CA LYS A 95 2.05 27.81 18.54
C LYS A 95 1.32 28.60 17.44
N CYS A 96 0.00 28.43 17.36
CA CYS A 96 -0.87 29.27 16.55
C CYS A 96 -1.33 30.51 17.33
N LYS A 97 -1.79 31.56 16.62
CA LYS A 97 -2.47 32.70 17.28
C LYS A 97 -3.81 32.28 17.91
N ASP A 98 -4.46 31.28 17.30
CA ASP A 98 -5.63 30.61 17.84
C ASP A 98 -5.22 29.24 18.43
N ASN A 99 -5.37 29.10 19.75
CA ASN A 99 -5.02 27.87 20.48
C ASN A 99 -6.22 26.93 20.69
N LYS A 100 -7.42 27.28 20.18
CA LYS A 100 -8.65 26.49 20.43
C LYS A 100 -8.94 25.45 19.34
N THR A 101 -8.43 25.66 18.13
CA THR A 101 -8.70 24.79 16.98
C THR A 101 -7.66 23.67 16.89
N ASP A 102 -8.11 22.43 16.66
CA ASP A 102 -7.21 21.33 16.33
C ASP A 102 -6.35 21.68 15.10
N LEU A 103 -5.04 21.46 15.16
CA LEU A 103 -4.15 21.95 14.10
C LEU A 103 -4.32 21.22 12.77
N MET A 104 -4.79 19.97 12.77
CA MET A 104 -5.13 19.28 11.54
C MET A 104 -6.42 19.84 10.96
N GLN A 105 -7.41 20.12 11.80
CA GLN A 105 -8.63 20.83 11.39
C GLN A 105 -8.31 22.23 10.83
N LEU A 106 -7.40 22.98 11.47
CA LEU A 106 -6.94 24.28 10.99
C LEU A 106 -6.26 24.14 9.62
N PHE A 107 -5.38 23.15 9.47
CA PHE A 107 -4.73 22.86 8.19
C PHE A 107 -5.77 22.61 7.10
N ILE A 108 -6.73 21.72 7.36
CA ILE A 108 -7.80 21.37 6.43
C ILE A 108 -8.63 22.60 6.05
N GLN A 109 -9.12 23.37 7.03
CA GLN A 109 -9.93 24.56 6.76
C GLN A 109 -9.18 25.57 5.89
N ARG A 110 -7.91 25.84 6.22
CA ARG A 110 -7.09 26.78 5.44
C ARG A 110 -6.69 26.22 4.09
N PHE A 111 -6.48 24.91 4.00
CA PHE A 111 -6.20 24.19 2.75
C PHE A 111 -7.38 24.33 1.80
N PHE A 112 -8.62 24.15 2.26
CA PHE A 112 -9.83 24.20 1.42
C PHE A 112 -10.35 25.62 1.14
N GLN A 113 -9.89 26.65 1.85
CA GLN A 113 -10.29 28.05 1.63
C GLN A 113 -9.72 28.69 0.34
N LYS A 114 -8.70 28.11 -0.31
CA LYS A 114 -8.12 28.74 -1.52
C LYS A 114 -9.04 28.52 -2.72
N LYS A 115 -9.17 29.54 -3.58
CA LYS A 115 -10.14 29.53 -4.69
C LYS A 115 -9.63 28.83 -5.97
N GLN A 116 -8.34 28.47 -6.06
CA GLN A 116 -7.80 27.80 -7.26
C GLN A 116 -8.24 26.34 -7.44
N PHE A 117 -9.23 25.87 -6.68
CA PHE A 117 -9.64 24.48 -6.62
C PHE A 117 -10.95 24.19 -7.35
N THR A 118 -11.40 25.08 -8.25
CA THR A 118 -12.63 24.84 -9.00
C THR A 118 -12.46 23.56 -9.82
N ASN A 119 -13.37 22.60 -9.61
CA ASN A 119 -13.44 21.28 -10.27
C ASN A 119 -12.36 20.23 -9.90
N VAL A 120 -11.52 20.46 -8.89
CA VAL A 120 -10.59 19.42 -8.38
C VAL A 120 -11.09 18.91 -7.03
N SER A 121 -11.37 17.62 -6.92
CA SER A 121 -11.67 16.95 -5.65
C SER A 121 -10.39 16.68 -4.86
N PHE A 122 -10.50 16.38 -3.56
CA PHE A 122 -9.33 16.19 -2.70
C PHE A 122 -9.37 14.86 -1.99
N GLY A 123 -8.20 14.24 -1.85
CA GLY A 123 -7.99 13.00 -1.15
C GLY A 123 -6.98 13.13 -0.03
N ALA A 124 -7.15 12.36 1.03
CA ALA A 124 -6.14 12.17 2.04
C ALA A 124 -6.30 10.85 2.77
N TRP A 125 -5.25 10.47 3.50
CA TRP A 125 -5.31 9.39 4.47
C TRP A 125 -6.32 9.72 5.56
N GLU A 126 -7.03 8.70 6.03
CA GLU A 126 -8.10 8.79 7.03
C GLU A 126 -7.72 9.59 8.29
N ASP A 127 -6.45 9.60 8.69
CA ASP A 127 -5.95 10.36 9.86
C ASP A 127 -6.32 11.84 9.78
N SER A 128 -6.40 12.38 8.56
CA SER A 128 -6.79 13.76 8.29
C SER A 128 -8.25 14.04 8.64
N PHE A 129 -9.11 13.04 8.50
CA PHE A 129 -10.56 13.21 8.56
C PHE A 129 -11.16 12.72 9.87
N LEU A 130 -10.33 12.20 10.77
CA LEU A 130 -10.72 11.71 12.08
C LEU A 130 -10.28 12.69 13.18
N LYS A 131 -11.19 12.97 14.09
CA LYS A 131 -10.91 13.68 15.35
C LYS A 131 -10.07 12.79 16.29
N PRO A 132 -9.52 13.36 17.38
CA PRO A 132 -8.80 12.59 18.38
C PRO A 132 -9.58 11.40 18.98
N ASP A 133 -10.91 11.48 19.03
CA ASP A 133 -11.83 10.43 19.49
C ASP A 133 -12.23 9.41 18.39
N LYS A 134 -11.61 9.50 17.21
CA LYS A 134 -11.87 8.65 16.03
C LYS A 134 -13.28 8.80 15.45
N THR A 135 -13.96 9.91 15.73
CA THR A 135 -15.16 10.32 14.99
C THR A 135 -14.76 11.17 13.78
N PRO A 136 -15.47 11.07 12.63
CA PRO A 136 -15.18 11.91 11.49
C PRO A 136 -15.44 13.41 11.75
N TYR A 137 -14.65 14.27 11.12
CA TYR A 137 -15.07 15.66 10.87
C TYR A 137 -16.25 15.66 9.89
N THR A 138 -17.12 16.68 9.94
CA THR A 138 -18.17 16.86 8.93
C THR A 138 -17.57 17.52 7.69
N ILE A 139 -18.03 17.16 6.50
CA ILE A 139 -17.53 17.75 5.24
C ILE A 139 -17.80 19.27 5.23
N GLU A 140 -18.93 19.70 5.79
CA GLU A 140 -19.31 21.10 5.93
C GLU A 140 -18.31 21.90 6.79
N SER A 141 -17.69 21.25 7.79
CA SER A 141 -16.66 21.90 8.64
C SER A 141 -15.35 22.21 7.91
N MET A 142 -15.18 21.67 6.70
CA MET A 142 -14.02 21.88 5.83
C MET A 142 -14.20 23.06 4.87
N GLY A 143 -15.36 23.72 4.88
CA GLY A 143 -15.70 24.85 4.03
C GLY A 143 -16.75 24.51 2.97
N ASN A 144 -16.82 25.32 1.90
CA ASN A 144 -17.88 25.24 0.89
C ASN A 144 -17.65 24.13 -0.15
N ILE A 145 -17.27 22.92 0.27
CA ILE A 145 -16.96 21.80 -0.62
C ILE A 145 -18.15 21.42 -1.49
N ALA A 146 -19.33 21.27 -0.87
CA ALA A 146 -20.55 20.82 -1.54
C ALA A 146 -21.08 21.86 -2.55
N GLN A 147 -20.87 23.16 -2.29
CA GLN A 147 -21.30 24.24 -3.19
C GLN A 147 -20.45 24.33 -4.47
N GLU A 148 -19.28 23.69 -4.47
CA GLU A 148 -18.34 23.68 -5.60
C GLU A 148 -18.38 22.36 -6.41
N ASN A 149 -19.39 21.50 -6.18
CA ASN A 149 -19.55 20.19 -6.82
C ASN A 149 -18.30 19.28 -6.67
N ARG A 150 -17.62 19.36 -5.53
CA ARG A 150 -16.43 18.56 -5.21
C ARG A 150 -16.75 17.46 -4.20
N SER A 151 -15.98 16.39 -4.25
CA SER A 151 -16.00 15.31 -3.24
C SER A 151 -14.72 15.31 -2.40
N VAL A 152 -14.83 14.82 -1.17
CA VAL A 152 -13.68 14.54 -0.30
C VAL A 152 -13.48 13.03 -0.26
N TYR A 153 -12.30 12.59 -0.68
CA TYR A 153 -11.91 11.20 -0.73
C TYR A 153 -11.09 10.83 0.51
N ALA A 154 -11.48 9.74 1.18
CA ALA A 154 -10.76 9.22 2.33
C ALA A 154 -10.13 7.87 1.98
N PHE A 155 -8.80 7.79 2.08
CA PHE A 155 -8.04 6.57 1.90
C PHE A 155 -7.90 5.89 3.26
N VAL A 156 -8.68 4.83 3.45
CA VAL A 156 -8.83 4.11 4.72
C VAL A 156 -7.88 2.93 4.73
N TYR A 157 -7.02 2.87 5.73
CA TYR A 157 -5.99 1.83 5.81
C TYR A 157 -5.90 1.16 7.17
N GLN A 158 -6.09 1.87 8.29
CA GLN A 158 -5.95 1.25 9.61
C GLN A 158 -7.26 0.59 9.99
N GLU A 159 -7.28 -0.74 9.94
CA GLU A 159 -8.47 -1.49 10.31
C GLU A 159 -8.90 -1.22 11.76
N GLU A 160 -7.92 -0.92 12.61
CA GLU A 160 -8.07 -0.56 14.03
C GLU A 160 -8.93 0.70 14.25
N ASN A 161 -8.86 1.67 13.33
CA ASN A 161 -9.63 2.90 13.44
C ASN A 161 -11.13 2.68 13.21
N LYS A 162 -11.49 1.55 12.57
CA LYS A 162 -12.86 1.22 12.16
C LYS A 162 -13.48 2.36 11.34
N ALA A 163 -12.67 3.02 10.52
CA ALA A 163 -13.02 4.28 9.88
C ALA A 163 -13.84 4.09 8.60
N LEU A 164 -13.74 2.93 7.95
CA LEU A 164 -14.41 2.61 6.68
C LEU A 164 -15.89 3.01 6.68
N PHE A 165 -16.68 2.43 7.58
CA PHE A 165 -18.12 2.70 7.65
C PHE A 165 -18.42 4.07 8.23
N LYS A 166 -17.63 4.54 9.21
CA LYS A 166 -17.82 5.87 9.80
C LYS A 166 -17.69 6.97 8.75
N LEU A 167 -16.61 6.96 7.97
CA LEU A 167 -16.35 7.93 6.92
C LEU A 167 -17.35 7.82 5.77
N ALA A 168 -17.67 6.60 5.32
CA ALA A 168 -18.70 6.39 4.30
C ALA A 168 -20.06 6.95 4.75
N ASN A 169 -20.48 6.66 5.98
CA ASN A 169 -21.73 7.15 6.55
C ASN A 169 -21.73 8.67 6.76
N SER A 170 -20.57 9.27 7.03
CA SER A 170 -20.36 10.72 7.13
C SER A 170 -20.27 11.46 5.77
N GLY A 171 -20.38 10.75 4.65
CA GLY A 171 -20.48 11.37 3.31
C GLY A 171 -19.19 11.40 2.50
N TYR A 172 -18.06 10.92 3.06
CA TYR A 172 -16.79 10.85 2.33
C TYR A 172 -16.85 9.81 1.22
N LYS A 173 -16.10 10.02 0.14
CA LYS A 173 -15.84 9.00 -0.87
C LYS A 173 -14.67 8.13 -0.41
N VAL A 174 -14.96 6.93 0.07
CA VAL A 174 -13.98 6.07 0.71
C VAL A 174 -13.32 5.15 -0.31
N ILE A 175 -11.99 5.13 -0.29
CA ILE A 175 -11.15 4.13 -0.93
C ILE A 175 -10.69 3.16 0.16
N ASN A 176 -11.12 1.90 0.06
CA ASN A 176 -10.77 0.87 1.04
C ASN A 176 -9.39 0.27 0.70
N SER A 177 -8.43 0.41 1.60
CA SER A 177 -7.04 0.01 1.37
C SER A 177 -6.36 -0.50 2.65
N PRO A 178 -6.88 -1.58 3.26
CA PRO A 178 -6.42 -2.06 4.57
C PRO A 178 -4.90 -2.33 4.59
N ASP A 179 -4.26 -1.94 5.68
CA ASP A 179 -2.84 -2.15 5.97
C ASP A 179 -2.43 -3.61 6.04
N SER A 180 -3.31 -4.45 6.57
CA SER A 180 -3.11 -5.89 6.70
C SER A 180 -3.29 -6.68 5.39
N LEU A 181 -3.64 -6.04 4.26
CA LEU A 181 -3.90 -6.75 3.02
C LEU A 181 -3.51 -6.04 1.72
N TYR A 182 -3.77 -4.75 1.58
CA TYR A 182 -3.52 -4.01 0.33
C TYR A 182 -2.24 -3.17 0.39
N HIS A 183 -1.25 -3.63 1.16
CA HIS A 183 0.06 -3.00 1.29
C HIS A 183 1.16 -3.96 0.85
N PHE A 184 1.54 -3.85 -0.43
CA PHE A 184 2.44 -4.78 -1.11
C PHE A 184 3.92 -4.52 -0.82
N ASP A 185 4.24 -3.71 0.18
CA ASP A 185 5.56 -3.68 0.81
C ASP A 185 5.71 -4.76 1.89
N HIS A 186 4.65 -5.50 2.22
CA HIS A 186 4.72 -6.66 3.11
C HIS A 186 5.18 -7.94 2.38
N PRO A 187 5.85 -8.87 3.11
CA PRO A 187 6.27 -10.16 2.58
C PRO A 187 5.14 -11.00 2.01
N TYR A 188 5.47 -11.95 1.12
CA TYR A 188 4.50 -12.93 0.60
C TYR A 188 4.27 -14.12 1.53
N ASN A 189 5.20 -14.42 2.43
CA ASN A 189 5.11 -15.50 3.41
C ASN A 189 5.89 -15.12 4.68
N LYS A 190 5.94 -16.03 5.65
CA LYS A 190 6.58 -15.81 6.96
C LYS A 190 8.09 -16.05 6.96
N ASP A 191 8.69 -16.49 5.86
CA ASP A 191 10.13 -16.75 5.76
C ASP A 191 10.90 -15.47 6.14
N THR A 192 11.96 -15.62 6.92
CA THR A 192 12.79 -14.48 7.37
C THR A 192 13.57 -13.84 6.23
N ASP A 193 13.83 -14.60 5.17
CA ASP A 193 14.54 -14.14 3.99
C ASP A 193 13.59 -13.53 2.94
N GLU A 194 12.28 -13.60 3.17
CA GLU A 194 11.29 -12.97 2.30
C GLU A 194 11.34 -11.44 2.46
N ARG A 195 11.45 -10.74 1.34
CA ARG A 195 11.53 -9.28 1.34
C ARG A 195 10.21 -8.66 1.82
N GLY A 196 10.31 -7.62 2.63
CA GLY A 196 9.19 -6.75 2.97
C GLY A 196 9.25 -6.26 4.41
N SER A 197 8.47 -5.22 4.72
CA SER A 197 8.28 -4.74 6.07
C SER A 197 7.08 -5.44 6.71
N LYS A 198 7.12 -5.71 8.02
CA LYS A 198 6.08 -6.45 8.75
C LYS A 198 5.32 -5.55 9.74
N TRP A 199 5.06 -4.30 9.34
CA TRP A 199 4.56 -3.26 10.25
C TRP A 199 3.07 -3.39 10.58
N ALA A 200 2.25 -3.93 9.67
CA ALA A 200 0.83 -4.21 9.92
C ALA A 200 0.50 -5.70 9.96
N THR A 201 1.18 -6.53 9.18
CA THR A 201 0.96 -7.98 9.13
C THR A 201 2.26 -8.73 8.85
N GLU A 202 2.28 -10.02 9.19
CA GLU A 202 3.46 -10.86 8.94
C GLU A 202 3.68 -11.11 7.45
N PHE A 203 2.61 -11.25 6.66
CA PHE A 203 2.66 -11.48 5.22
C PHE A 203 1.31 -11.23 4.52
N ILE A 204 1.35 -11.03 3.21
CA ILE A 204 0.21 -10.88 2.30
C ILE A 204 0.49 -11.70 1.05
N ASN A 205 -0.18 -12.83 0.89
CA ASN A 205 -0.07 -13.67 -0.32
C ASN A 205 -1.20 -13.39 -1.32
N THR A 206 -1.04 -13.91 -2.54
CA THR A 206 -1.99 -13.70 -3.65
C THR A 206 -3.41 -14.17 -3.33
N LYS A 207 -3.56 -15.29 -2.62
CA LYS A 207 -4.87 -15.83 -2.22
C LYS A 207 -5.59 -14.93 -1.23
N MET A 208 -4.87 -14.38 -0.24
CA MET A 208 -5.44 -13.44 0.72
C MET A 208 -6.03 -12.22 -0.01
N VAL A 209 -5.29 -11.68 -0.98
CA VAL A 209 -5.73 -10.53 -1.79
C VAL A 209 -6.96 -10.91 -2.63
N PHE A 210 -6.97 -12.10 -3.22
CA PHE A 210 -8.09 -12.61 -4.02
C PHE A 210 -9.36 -12.85 -3.19
N ALA A 211 -9.22 -13.39 -1.99
CA ALA A 211 -10.33 -13.83 -1.14
C ALA A 211 -10.96 -12.70 -0.31
N PHE A 212 -10.59 -11.44 -0.57
CA PHE A 212 -11.06 -10.31 0.20
C PHE A 212 -12.29 -9.65 -0.41
N ASP A 213 -13.30 -9.43 0.44
CA ASP A 213 -14.46 -8.59 0.14
C ASP A 213 -14.22 -7.14 0.59
N PRO A 214 -14.10 -6.18 -0.34
CA PRO A 214 -13.92 -4.77 -0.02
C PRO A 214 -15.07 -4.09 0.72
N LEU A 215 -16.27 -4.67 0.71
CA LEU A 215 -17.46 -4.11 1.36
C LEU A 215 -17.72 -4.75 2.73
N GLN A 216 -17.06 -5.84 3.05
CA GLN A 216 -17.20 -6.52 4.33
C GLN A 216 -16.58 -5.69 5.45
N GLY A 217 -17.41 -5.33 6.43
CA GLY A 217 -16.95 -4.73 7.67
C GLY A 217 -16.39 -5.79 8.61
N LYS A 218 -15.47 -5.38 9.50
CA LYS A 218 -15.04 -6.21 10.63
C LYS A 218 -15.86 -5.91 11.88
N ASP A 219 -15.68 -6.73 12.90
CA ASP A 219 -16.39 -6.58 14.18
C ASP A 219 -16.24 -5.16 14.77
N GLY A 220 -17.40 -4.57 15.07
CA GLY A 220 -17.51 -3.23 15.63
C GLY A 220 -17.35 -2.08 14.64
N TYR A 221 -17.35 -2.34 13.33
CA TYR A 221 -17.47 -1.28 12.31
C TYR A 221 -18.87 -0.62 12.33
N GLY A 222 -19.86 -1.31 12.92
CA GLY A 222 -21.25 -0.90 12.93
C GLY A 222 -21.93 -1.22 11.60
N GLU A 223 -23.05 -0.55 11.34
CA GLU A 223 -23.82 -0.73 10.11
C GLU A 223 -23.35 0.22 9.01
N LEU A 224 -23.15 -0.31 7.79
CA LEU A 224 -22.90 0.49 6.60
C LEU A 224 -24.22 1.05 6.04
N LYS A 225 -24.52 2.30 6.36
CA LYS A 225 -25.77 2.99 5.95
C LYS A 225 -25.66 3.63 4.57
N LYS A 226 -24.44 3.96 4.12
CA LYS A 226 -24.17 4.60 2.82
C LYS A 226 -23.14 3.80 2.01
N PRO A 227 -23.46 2.58 1.55
CA PRO A 227 -22.52 1.72 0.83
C PRO A 227 -21.98 2.36 -0.46
N LYS A 228 -22.79 3.17 -1.16
CA LYS A 228 -22.39 3.93 -2.38
C LYS A 228 -21.26 4.94 -2.15
N ASN A 229 -20.90 5.19 -0.91
CA ASN A 229 -19.77 6.06 -0.56
C ASN A 229 -18.46 5.29 -0.46
N ILE A 230 -18.45 3.95 -0.42
CA ILE A 230 -17.24 3.18 -0.70
C ILE A 230 -17.14 3.10 -2.23
N VAL A 231 -16.20 3.84 -2.82
CA VAL A 231 -16.13 4.05 -4.27
C VAL A 231 -15.00 3.30 -4.95
N GLY A 232 -14.19 2.57 -4.19
CA GLY A 232 -13.14 1.73 -4.75
C GLY A 232 -12.20 1.17 -3.71
N VAL A 233 -11.17 0.49 -4.22
CA VAL A 233 -10.06 -0.07 -3.47
C VAL A 233 -8.74 0.41 -4.04
N GLN A 234 -7.68 0.38 -3.23
CA GLN A 234 -6.33 0.66 -3.69
C GLN A 234 -5.31 -0.24 -3.00
N ALA A 235 -4.42 -0.84 -3.79
CA ALA A 235 -3.19 -1.45 -3.30
C ALA A 235 -2.05 -0.42 -3.31
N HIS A 236 -1.26 -0.41 -2.23
CA HIS A 236 -0.14 0.50 -2.03
C HIS A 236 1.18 -0.25 -2.10
N MET A 237 2.24 0.46 -2.50
CA MET A 237 3.59 -0.08 -2.56
C MET A 237 4.58 0.94 -1.98
N TRP A 238 4.91 0.79 -0.69
CA TRP A 238 5.93 1.61 -0.06
C TRP A 238 7.33 1.10 -0.39
N THR A 239 8.23 2.01 -0.75
CA THR A 239 9.54 1.65 -1.30
C THR A 239 10.69 1.72 -0.29
N GLY A 240 10.40 1.75 1.01
CA GLY A 240 11.42 1.86 2.06
C GLY A 240 12.49 0.75 2.03
N LEU A 241 12.10 -0.47 1.65
CA LEU A 241 12.98 -1.65 1.50
C LEU A 241 13.08 -2.16 0.05
N VAL A 242 12.61 -1.36 -0.91
CA VAL A 242 12.53 -1.72 -2.34
C VAL A 242 13.24 -0.65 -3.14
N GLN A 243 14.43 -1.00 -3.63
CA GLN A 243 15.38 -0.06 -4.20
C GLN A 243 15.57 -0.24 -5.72
N THR A 244 15.12 -1.36 -6.27
CA THR A 244 15.24 -1.67 -7.71
C THR A 244 13.89 -1.99 -8.33
N THR A 245 13.79 -1.86 -9.66
CA THR A 245 12.60 -2.25 -10.41
C THR A 245 12.28 -3.74 -10.24
N ASP A 246 13.28 -4.62 -10.27
CA ASP A 246 13.04 -6.06 -10.09
C ASP A 246 12.46 -6.37 -8.70
N GLN A 247 12.91 -5.66 -7.66
CA GLN A 247 12.33 -5.80 -6.32
C GLN A 247 10.90 -5.26 -6.29
N LEU A 248 10.61 -4.17 -7.00
CA LEU A 248 9.26 -3.63 -7.12
C LEU A 248 8.33 -4.63 -7.80
N GLU A 249 8.74 -5.17 -8.94
CA GLU A 249 7.99 -6.18 -9.71
C GLU A 249 7.79 -7.46 -8.91
N TYR A 250 8.81 -7.92 -8.19
CA TYR A 250 8.74 -9.07 -7.28
C TYR A 250 7.67 -8.86 -6.20
N MET A 251 7.68 -7.68 -5.57
CA MET A 251 6.75 -7.34 -4.49
C MET A 251 5.32 -7.11 -5.00
N MET A 252 5.14 -6.63 -6.23
CA MET A 252 3.81 -6.36 -6.80
C MET A 252 3.19 -7.60 -7.46
N PHE A 253 3.95 -8.37 -8.22
CA PHE A 253 3.44 -9.48 -9.01
C PHE A 253 3.73 -10.84 -8.39
N PRO A 254 2.72 -11.73 -8.32
CA PRO A 254 1.47 -11.64 -9.06
C PRO A 254 0.25 -11.16 -8.26
N ARG A 255 0.39 -10.77 -6.98
CA ARG A 255 -0.75 -10.35 -6.17
C ARG A 255 -1.48 -9.10 -6.69
N LEU A 256 -0.82 -8.28 -7.52
CA LEU A 256 -1.48 -7.19 -8.25
C LEU A 256 -2.57 -7.69 -9.22
N ILE A 257 -2.41 -8.87 -9.82
CA ILE A 257 -3.44 -9.46 -10.70
C ILE A 257 -4.64 -9.90 -9.86
N ALA A 258 -4.41 -10.49 -8.69
CA ALA A 258 -5.48 -10.83 -7.74
C ALA A 258 -6.21 -9.57 -7.23
N PHE A 259 -5.47 -8.50 -6.98
CA PHE A 259 -6.06 -7.20 -6.64
C PHE A 259 -6.91 -6.65 -7.78
N ALA A 260 -6.42 -6.69 -9.03
CA ALA A 260 -7.17 -6.21 -10.18
C ALA A 260 -8.50 -6.96 -10.35
N GLU A 261 -8.47 -8.28 -10.14
CA GLU A 261 -9.66 -9.14 -10.17
C GLU A 261 -10.68 -8.72 -9.10
N ARG A 262 -10.28 -8.48 -7.84
CA ARG A 262 -11.22 -8.00 -6.79
C ARG A 262 -11.62 -6.53 -6.90
N ALA A 263 -10.78 -5.70 -7.49
CA ALA A 263 -11.12 -4.31 -7.78
C ALA A 263 -12.16 -4.19 -8.90
N TRP A 264 -12.22 -5.17 -9.80
CA TRP A 264 -13.12 -5.16 -10.96
C TRP A 264 -14.38 -6.01 -10.77
N HIS A 265 -14.23 -7.24 -10.26
CA HIS A 265 -15.30 -8.22 -10.16
C HIS A 265 -15.79 -8.38 -8.72
N HIS A 266 -17.11 -8.25 -8.55
CA HIS A 266 -17.80 -8.57 -7.30
C HIS A 266 -18.28 -10.03 -7.33
N ALA A 267 -17.60 -10.88 -6.56
CA ALA A 267 -17.89 -12.31 -6.48
C ALA A 267 -19.06 -12.61 -5.51
N ALA A 268 -20.27 -12.21 -5.93
CA ALA A 268 -21.48 -12.29 -5.11
C ALA A 268 -21.75 -13.69 -4.52
N SER A 269 -21.37 -14.76 -5.24
CA SER A 269 -21.57 -16.16 -4.82
C SER A 269 -20.92 -16.48 -3.48
N TRP A 270 -19.81 -15.82 -3.12
CA TRP A 270 -19.12 -16.05 -1.85
C TRP A 270 -18.93 -14.79 -0.99
N HIS A 271 -18.98 -13.58 -1.54
CA HIS A 271 -18.99 -12.34 -0.74
C HIS A 271 -20.28 -12.19 0.10
N GLU A 272 -21.45 -12.41 -0.50
CA GLU A 272 -22.74 -12.20 0.19
C GLU A 272 -23.12 -13.38 1.09
N THR A 273 -22.65 -14.58 0.75
CA THR A 273 -23.01 -15.83 1.43
C THR A 273 -21.96 -16.27 2.45
N ASN A 274 -20.75 -15.69 2.41
CA ASN A 274 -19.55 -16.20 3.10
C ASN A 274 -19.24 -17.67 2.78
N ASN A 275 -19.54 -18.14 1.56
CA ASN A 275 -19.32 -19.52 1.16
C ASN A 275 -17.85 -19.78 0.77
N VAL A 276 -17.10 -20.36 1.71
CA VAL A 276 -15.69 -20.72 1.52
C VAL A 276 -15.49 -21.72 0.38
N THR A 277 -16.42 -22.65 0.16
CA THR A 277 -16.28 -23.66 -0.92
C THR A 277 -16.32 -23.01 -2.30
N ASP A 278 -17.18 -22.00 -2.46
CA ASP A 278 -17.29 -21.25 -3.71
C ASP A 278 -16.06 -20.37 -3.95
N MET A 279 -15.54 -19.73 -2.89
CA MET A 279 -14.28 -18.99 -2.94
C MET A 279 -13.09 -19.89 -3.34
N GLU A 280 -13.00 -21.11 -2.79
CA GLU A 280 -11.93 -22.04 -3.14
C GLU A 280 -12.01 -22.50 -4.61
N ARG A 281 -13.23 -22.73 -5.12
CA ARG A 281 -13.44 -23.07 -6.54
C ARG A 281 -13.01 -21.93 -7.46
N ASP A 282 -13.45 -20.71 -7.17
CA ASP A 282 -13.09 -19.50 -7.90
C ASP A 282 -11.57 -19.24 -7.85
N TRP A 283 -10.95 -19.43 -6.68
CA TRP A 283 -9.50 -19.37 -6.52
C TRP A 283 -8.77 -20.39 -7.41
N ILE A 284 -9.24 -21.63 -7.51
CA ILE A 284 -8.65 -22.66 -8.38
C ILE A 284 -8.75 -22.25 -9.85
N GLU A 285 -9.86 -21.67 -10.28
CA GLU A 285 -10.01 -21.16 -11.64
C GLU A 285 -9.05 -19.99 -11.89
N PHE A 286 -8.96 -19.06 -10.94
CA PHE A 286 -8.06 -17.91 -11.00
C PHE A 286 -6.58 -18.32 -11.10
N ILE A 287 -6.10 -19.25 -10.27
CA ILE A 287 -4.70 -19.70 -10.32
C ILE A 287 -4.36 -20.41 -11.63
N ASN A 288 -5.30 -21.19 -12.18
CA ASN A 288 -5.10 -21.83 -13.48
C ASN A 288 -4.94 -20.77 -14.59
N HIS A 289 -5.76 -19.72 -14.58
CA HIS A 289 -5.60 -18.59 -15.50
C HIS A 289 -4.26 -17.88 -15.29
N LEU A 290 -3.90 -17.64 -14.03
CA LEU A 290 -2.65 -16.97 -13.68
C LEU A 290 -1.43 -17.73 -14.23
N VAL A 291 -1.36 -19.05 -14.03
CA VAL A 291 -0.22 -19.88 -14.45
C VAL A 291 -0.20 -20.10 -15.96
N TYR A 292 -1.32 -20.50 -16.56
CA TYR A 292 -1.32 -20.92 -17.96
C TYR A 292 -1.50 -19.77 -18.96
N LYS A 293 -1.94 -18.59 -18.52
CA LYS A 293 -2.17 -17.43 -19.40
C LYS A 293 -1.39 -16.19 -18.99
N GLU A 294 -1.37 -15.82 -17.71
CA GLU A 294 -0.79 -14.54 -17.30
C GLU A 294 0.73 -14.61 -17.07
N PHE A 295 1.26 -15.65 -16.45
CA PHE A 295 2.72 -15.82 -16.27
C PHE A 295 3.49 -15.84 -17.59
N PRO A 296 3.05 -16.53 -18.66
CA PRO A 296 3.70 -16.45 -19.96
C PRO A 296 3.73 -15.03 -20.55
N LYS A 297 2.70 -14.21 -20.29
CA LYS A 297 2.70 -12.80 -20.70
C LYS A 297 3.70 -11.99 -19.89
N LEU A 298 3.74 -12.18 -18.57
CA LEU A 298 4.71 -11.51 -17.70
C LEU A 298 6.15 -11.88 -18.06
N ASP A 299 6.41 -13.15 -18.36
CA ASP A 299 7.72 -13.61 -18.84
C ASP A 299 8.08 -12.97 -20.19
N LYS A 300 7.13 -12.88 -21.14
CA LYS A 300 7.33 -12.18 -22.43
C LYS A 300 7.60 -10.68 -22.25
N LEU A 301 7.00 -10.06 -21.24
CA LEU A 301 7.22 -8.65 -20.88
C LEU A 301 8.46 -8.44 -19.99
N ASN A 302 9.16 -9.52 -19.63
CA ASN A 302 10.32 -9.49 -18.72
C ASN A 302 10.02 -8.88 -17.35
N VAL A 303 8.82 -9.12 -16.81
CA VAL A 303 8.42 -8.69 -15.46
C VAL A 303 8.98 -9.67 -14.43
N HIS A 304 9.72 -9.15 -13.46
CA HIS A 304 10.37 -9.93 -12.41
C HIS A 304 9.41 -10.35 -11.28
N TYR A 305 8.29 -10.97 -11.63
CA TYR A 305 7.31 -11.45 -10.65
C TYR A 305 7.91 -12.52 -9.72
N ARG A 306 7.36 -12.62 -8.51
CA ARG A 306 7.78 -13.61 -7.51
C ARG A 306 7.45 -15.04 -7.92
N ILE A 307 8.48 -15.87 -8.01
CA ILE A 307 8.35 -17.32 -8.19
C ILE A 307 8.49 -17.99 -6.80
N PRO A 308 7.44 -18.64 -6.26
CA PRO A 308 7.49 -19.25 -4.95
C PRO A 308 8.44 -20.46 -4.95
N PRO A 309 9.29 -20.63 -3.93
CA PRO A 309 9.95 -21.90 -3.69
C PRO A 309 8.92 -23.04 -3.55
N PRO A 310 9.28 -24.27 -3.94
CA PRO A 310 8.36 -25.39 -3.81
C PRO A 310 8.17 -25.77 -2.33
N GLY A 311 7.04 -26.36 -1.98
CA GLY A 311 6.93 -27.15 -0.76
C GLY A 311 7.38 -28.57 -1.05
N ALA A 312 8.08 -29.22 -0.12
CA ALA A 312 8.58 -30.57 -0.33
C ALA A 312 8.65 -31.39 0.95
N ILE A 313 8.36 -32.68 0.83
CA ILE A 313 8.56 -33.69 1.88
C ILE A 313 9.08 -34.98 1.24
N ILE A 314 9.85 -35.77 1.98
CA ILE A 314 10.13 -37.16 1.61
C ILE A 314 9.20 -38.05 2.43
N LYS A 315 8.36 -38.84 1.75
CA LYS A 315 7.47 -39.80 2.39
C LYS A 315 7.67 -41.16 1.72
N ASP A 316 7.86 -42.21 2.52
CA ASP A 316 8.09 -43.57 2.04
C ASP A 316 9.23 -43.67 1.01
N GLY A 317 10.28 -42.86 1.19
CA GLY A 317 11.45 -42.78 0.30
C GLY A 317 11.23 -42.02 -1.00
N LYS A 318 10.01 -41.52 -1.25
CA LYS A 318 9.65 -40.74 -2.44
C LYS A 318 9.58 -39.25 -2.16
N LEU A 319 10.05 -38.45 -3.11
CA LEU A 319 9.90 -37.00 -3.08
C LEU A 319 8.47 -36.61 -3.45
N HIS A 320 7.80 -35.90 -2.54
CA HIS A 320 6.53 -35.23 -2.82
C HIS A 320 6.76 -33.73 -2.81
N VAL A 321 6.35 -33.07 -3.89
CA VAL A 321 6.46 -31.62 -4.02
C VAL A 321 5.12 -30.98 -4.32
N ASN A 322 4.99 -29.71 -3.97
CA ASN A 322 3.97 -28.82 -4.47
C ASN A 322 4.55 -27.44 -4.74
N THR A 323 3.75 -26.58 -5.35
CA THR A 323 4.04 -25.16 -5.50
C THR A 323 2.78 -24.38 -5.18
N TYR A 324 2.97 -23.15 -4.70
CA TYR A 324 1.86 -22.24 -4.43
C TYR A 324 1.05 -21.90 -5.71
N TYR A 325 1.67 -22.02 -6.89
CA TYR A 325 1.01 -21.88 -8.19
C TYR A 325 1.10 -23.21 -8.97
N PRO A 326 0.12 -24.13 -8.81
CA PRO A 326 0.11 -25.42 -9.51
C PRO A 326 0.25 -25.27 -11.02
N GLY A 327 1.11 -26.10 -11.63
CA GLY A 327 1.46 -26.05 -13.06
C GLY A 327 2.83 -25.44 -13.37
N MET A 328 3.47 -24.77 -12.39
CA MET A 328 4.87 -24.37 -12.54
C MET A 328 5.82 -25.56 -12.44
N THR A 329 6.92 -25.53 -13.19
CA THR A 329 7.93 -26.61 -13.19
C THR A 329 8.77 -26.53 -11.92
N ILE A 330 9.00 -27.67 -11.27
CA ILE A 330 9.91 -27.81 -10.13
C ILE A 330 11.12 -28.61 -10.58
N GLU A 331 12.31 -28.16 -10.19
CA GLU A 331 13.56 -28.87 -10.39
C GLU A 331 14.23 -29.20 -9.06
N TYR A 332 14.99 -30.28 -9.05
CA TYR A 332 15.88 -30.66 -7.96
C TYR A 332 17.31 -30.87 -8.45
N SER A 333 18.26 -30.71 -7.55
CA SER A 333 19.67 -31.12 -7.71
C SER A 333 20.09 -31.87 -6.45
N VAL A 334 20.93 -32.89 -6.59
CA VAL A 334 21.61 -33.47 -5.44
C VAL A 334 22.53 -32.41 -4.81
N ASN A 335 22.49 -32.27 -3.49
CA ASN A 335 23.29 -31.30 -2.76
C ASN A 335 24.68 -31.88 -2.46
N ASN A 336 25.60 -31.73 -3.43
CA ASN A 336 26.99 -32.12 -3.27
C ASN A 336 27.88 -30.87 -3.18
N PRO A 337 28.31 -30.45 -1.97
CA PRO A 337 29.19 -29.30 -1.81
C PRO A 337 30.44 -29.42 -2.68
N GLY A 338 30.76 -28.36 -3.42
CA GLY A 338 31.94 -28.31 -4.29
C GLY A 338 31.76 -28.89 -5.71
N GLN A 339 30.58 -29.42 -6.06
CA GLN A 339 30.26 -29.85 -7.42
C GLN A 339 29.31 -28.88 -8.14
N THR A 340 29.37 -28.88 -9.47
CA THR A 340 28.40 -28.11 -10.28
C THR A 340 27.02 -28.75 -10.13
N LYS A 341 26.02 -27.95 -9.78
CA LYS A 341 24.62 -28.41 -9.65
C LYS A 341 24.11 -28.87 -11.01
N GLN A 342 23.53 -30.06 -11.05
CA GLN A 342 22.80 -30.58 -12.20
C GLN A 342 21.32 -30.63 -11.84
N TRP A 343 20.51 -29.95 -12.63
CA TRP A 343 19.08 -29.80 -12.37
C TRP A 343 18.26 -30.81 -13.15
N TYR A 344 17.35 -31.46 -12.45
CA TYR A 344 16.42 -32.46 -12.97
C TYR A 344 15.00 -32.01 -12.67
N LYS A 345 14.09 -32.13 -13.64
CA LYS A 345 12.67 -31.85 -13.40
C LYS A 345 12.10 -32.91 -12.45
N VAL A 346 11.30 -32.47 -11.49
CA VAL A 346 10.55 -33.37 -10.62
C VAL A 346 9.36 -33.93 -11.39
N THR A 347 9.22 -35.25 -11.37
CA THR A 347 8.20 -36.06 -12.04
C THR A 347 7.28 -36.79 -11.06
N GLY A 348 7.67 -36.89 -9.78
CA GLY A 348 6.85 -37.43 -8.69
C GLY A 348 7.18 -38.86 -8.26
N ASP A 349 8.10 -39.53 -8.97
CA ASP A 349 8.56 -40.90 -8.68
C ASP A 349 10.02 -40.98 -8.22
N GLU A 350 10.64 -39.83 -7.94
CA GLU A 350 12.03 -39.76 -7.52
C GLU A 350 12.23 -40.46 -6.17
N THR A 351 13.08 -41.48 -6.17
CA THR A 351 13.62 -42.08 -4.95
C THR A 351 14.97 -41.44 -4.67
N LEU A 352 15.06 -40.68 -3.58
CA LEU A 352 16.23 -39.86 -3.29
C LEU A 352 16.85 -40.29 -1.97
N SER A 353 18.13 -40.69 -1.99
CA SER A 353 18.90 -41.06 -0.79
C SER A 353 19.67 -39.89 -0.17
N GLU A 354 20.09 -38.94 -1.01
CA GLU A 354 20.94 -37.81 -0.64
C GLU A 354 20.14 -36.54 -0.30
N PRO A 355 20.71 -35.60 0.47
CA PRO A 355 20.17 -34.25 0.59
C PRO A 355 20.03 -33.60 -0.79
N ILE A 356 18.95 -32.85 -0.99
CA ILE A 356 18.66 -32.19 -2.27
C ILE A 356 18.42 -30.71 -2.10
N ILE A 357 18.58 -30.00 -3.22
CA ILE A 357 18.18 -28.60 -3.38
C ILE A 357 17.04 -28.56 -4.37
N LEU A 358 16.01 -27.76 -4.10
CA LEU A 358 14.83 -27.62 -4.93
C LEU A 358 14.62 -26.16 -5.35
N ARG A 359 14.05 -25.96 -6.54
CA ARG A 359 13.60 -24.65 -7.02
C ARG A 359 12.38 -24.78 -7.93
N THR A 360 11.59 -23.72 -8.03
CA THR A 360 10.51 -23.59 -9.02
C THR A 360 11.00 -22.71 -10.16
N LEU A 361 10.66 -23.02 -11.41
CA LEU A 361 11.01 -22.22 -12.59
C LEU A 361 9.87 -21.30 -13.03
N SER A 362 10.22 -20.17 -13.67
CA SER A 362 9.27 -19.36 -14.47
C SER A 362 8.66 -20.20 -15.60
N THR A 363 7.56 -19.72 -16.18
CA THR A 363 6.87 -20.48 -17.23
C THR A 363 7.68 -20.60 -18.52
N ASP A 364 8.59 -19.66 -18.77
CA ASP A 364 9.57 -19.73 -19.86
C ASP A 364 10.88 -20.47 -19.51
N GLY A 365 11.03 -20.92 -18.26
CA GLY A 365 12.20 -21.65 -17.76
C GLY A 365 13.48 -20.84 -17.57
N LYS A 366 13.45 -19.50 -17.71
CA LYS A 366 14.66 -18.66 -17.65
C LYS A 366 14.99 -18.13 -16.25
N ARG A 367 14.01 -18.06 -15.36
CA ARG A 367 14.16 -17.60 -13.98
C ARG A 367 13.74 -18.70 -13.03
N HIS A 368 14.18 -18.60 -11.78
CA HIS A 368 13.81 -19.56 -10.75
C HIS A 368 13.55 -18.87 -9.41
N SER A 369 12.83 -19.56 -8.53
CA SER A 369 12.67 -19.18 -7.13
C SER A 369 14.02 -19.18 -6.41
N LYS A 370 14.02 -18.66 -5.18
CA LYS A 370 15.06 -19.04 -4.20
C LYS A 370 15.14 -20.57 -4.11
N GLU A 371 16.36 -21.07 -3.99
CA GLU A 371 16.64 -22.49 -3.77
C GLU A 371 16.38 -22.84 -2.30
N ILE A 372 15.78 -24.01 -2.07
CA ILE A 372 15.57 -24.54 -0.72
C ILE A 372 16.28 -25.89 -0.58
N GLU A 373 16.90 -26.11 0.57
CA GLU A 373 17.51 -27.39 0.89
C GLU A 373 16.52 -28.27 1.64
N LEU A 374 16.44 -29.54 1.23
CA LEU A 374 15.69 -30.57 1.93
C LEU A 374 16.69 -31.56 2.53
N ASP A 375 17.03 -31.32 3.80
CA ASP A 375 17.83 -32.23 4.60
C ASP A 375 16.92 -33.21 5.35
N ARG A 376 17.30 -34.49 5.35
CA ARG A 376 16.59 -35.57 6.06
C ARG A 376 16.69 -35.44 7.58
N SER A 377 17.61 -34.62 8.10
CA SER A 377 17.97 -34.58 9.52
C SER A 377 16.92 -33.94 10.46
N ILE A 378 15.79 -33.42 9.95
CA ILE A 378 14.84 -32.58 10.73
C ILE A 378 13.37 -33.08 10.67
N TRP A 379 13.12 -34.37 10.45
CA TRP A 379 11.75 -34.91 10.50
C TRP A 379 11.62 -36.15 11.38
#